data_AF-A0A955D103-F1
#
_entry.id   AF-A0A955D103-F1
#
_cell.length_a   1.000
_cell.length_b   1.000
_cell.length_c   1.000
_cell.angle_alpha   90.00
_cell.angle_beta   90.00
_cell.angle_gamma   90.00
#
_symmetry.space_group_name_H-M   'P 1'
#
loop_
_entity.id
_entity.type
_entity.pdbx_description
1 polymer ?
#
loop_
_entity_poly.entity_id
_entity_poly.type
_entity_poly.pdbx_seq_one_letter_code
_entity_poly.pdbx_strand_id
1 'polypeptide(L)'
;MFRISTILAVVLLAACNSAPKEDASYCTSPKPGVITTVNEYCVVVQEDPVNPEIVREWNGQRVGFCCNGCIPRWDKMTDAQKQAALDSAIAKGKVVR
;
A
#
# COMPACT_ATOMS: atom_id res chain seq x y z
N MET A 1 41.33 46.85 6.17
CA MET A 1 40.84 47.94 7.05
C MET A 1 39.53 47.48 7.68
N PHE A 2 39.59 47.14 8.96
CA PHE A 2 38.48 46.62 9.75
C PHE A 2 37.49 47.74 10.11
N ARG A 3 36.19 47.52 9.93
CA ARG A 3 35.15 48.18 10.74
C ARG A 3 34.14 47.14 11.19
N ILE A 4 34.51 46.51 12.30
CA ILE A 4 33.68 45.63 13.11
C ILE A 4 32.80 46.56 13.95
N SER A 5 31.48 46.52 13.77
CA SER A 5 30.54 47.12 14.71
C SER A 5 29.51 46.07 15.07
N THR A 6 29.74 45.45 16.23
CA THR A 6 28.87 44.55 16.96
C THR A 6 27.47 45.13 17.18
N ILE A 7 26.43 44.41 16.75
CA ILE A 7 25.15 44.38 17.45
C ILE A 7 24.75 42.92 17.62
N LEU A 8 24.80 42.51 18.88
CA LEU A 8 24.26 41.28 19.42
C LEU A 8 22.73 41.42 19.50
N ALA A 9 21.98 40.56 18.82
CA ALA A 9 20.57 40.30 19.13
C ALA A 9 20.23 38.87 18.73
N VAL A 10 20.21 38.00 19.73
CA VAL A 10 19.68 36.64 19.71
C VAL A 10 18.16 36.71 19.54
N VAL A 11 17.56 35.76 18.81
CA VAL A 11 16.33 34.99 19.16
C VAL A 11 15.75 34.30 17.92
N LEU A 12 15.92 32.97 17.92
CA LEU A 12 15.01 31.90 17.49
C LEU A 12 14.04 32.17 16.33
N LEU A 13 14.34 31.59 15.16
CA LEU A 13 13.33 31.00 14.28
C LEU A 13 13.78 29.60 13.90
N ALA A 14 13.05 28.63 14.42
CA ALA A 14 13.22 27.21 14.17
C ALA A 14 13.17 26.90 12.67
N ALA A 15 13.97 25.91 12.29
CA ALA A 15 14.01 25.33 10.96
C ALA A 15 12.60 24.87 10.51
N CYS A 16 12.15 25.38 9.36
CA CYS A 16 11.08 24.77 8.59
C CYS A 16 11.63 24.45 7.20
N ASN A 17 12.23 23.28 7.09
CA ASN A 17 12.47 22.57 5.84
C ASN A 17 11.11 22.05 5.35
N SER A 18 10.55 22.66 4.30
CA SER A 18 9.23 22.30 3.76
C SER A 18 9.24 20.90 3.11
N ALA A 19 8.94 19.87 3.89
CA ALA A 19 8.27 18.65 3.43
C ALA A 19 7.70 17.88 4.63
N PRO A 20 6.37 17.73 4.67
CA PRO A 20 5.75 16.40 4.79
C PRO A 20 4.66 16.28 3.69
N LYS A 21 4.74 15.33 2.74
CA LYS A 21 4.17 13.96 2.81
C LYS A 21 2.97 13.84 3.75
N GLU A 22 1.87 13.33 3.18
CA GLU A 22 0.65 12.78 3.82
C GLU A 22 -0.45 13.75 4.27
N ASP A 23 -1.43 13.99 3.39
CA ASP A 23 -2.80 14.35 3.77
C ASP A 23 -3.77 13.20 3.41
N ALA A 24 -4.31 12.62 4.46
CA ALA A 24 -5.44 11.71 4.40
C ALA A 24 -6.70 12.53 4.16
N SER A 25 -7.37 12.32 3.03
CA SER A 25 -8.73 12.80 2.83
C SER A 25 -9.59 11.74 2.16
N TYR A 26 -10.43 11.15 3.00
CA TYR A 26 -11.71 10.51 2.68
C TYR A 26 -11.70 9.35 1.68
N CYS A 27 -11.55 8.13 2.22
CA CYS A 27 -12.51 7.04 2.04
C CYS A 27 -12.37 6.06 3.23
N THR A 28 -13.51 5.53 3.71
CA THR A 28 -13.64 4.55 4.80
C THR A 28 -12.47 3.57 4.89
N SER A 29 -11.71 3.68 5.97
CA SER A 29 -10.43 3.01 6.22
C SER A 29 -10.56 1.46 6.29
N PRO A 30 -9.94 0.69 5.37
CA PRO A 30 -9.33 -0.56 5.75
C PRO A 30 -8.07 -0.25 6.58
N LYS A 31 -7.88 -0.94 7.71
CA LYS A 31 -6.71 -0.80 8.60
C LYS A 31 -5.40 -0.61 7.80
N PRO A 32 -4.54 0.37 8.13
CA PRO A 32 -3.23 0.51 7.51
C PRO A 32 -2.28 -0.57 8.05
N GLY A 33 -2.45 -1.79 7.57
CA GLY A 33 -1.29 -2.61 7.24
C GLY A 33 -0.82 -2.15 5.87
N VAL A 34 0.49 -2.00 5.64
CA VAL A 34 1.00 -1.78 4.29
C VAL A 34 0.50 -2.93 3.43
N ILE A 35 -0.50 -2.69 2.57
CA ILE A 35 -0.97 -3.66 1.59
C ILE A 35 0.17 -3.80 0.58
N THR A 36 1.12 -4.67 0.90
CA THR A 36 2.28 -4.99 0.07
C THR A 36 1.92 -5.94 -1.07
N THR A 37 0.64 -6.23 -1.27
CA THR A 37 0.16 -7.14 -2.30
C THR A 37 -0.10 -6.40 -3.60
N VAL A 38 0.06 -7.09 -4.72
CA VAL A 38 -0.17 -6.52 -6.05
C VAL A 38 -1.66 -6.35 -6.37
N ASN A 39 -2.53 -7.04 -5.64
CA ASN A 39 -3.99 -7.00 -5.78
C ASN A 39 -4.66 -6.40 -4.54
N GLU A 40 -5.80 -5.72 -4.78
CA GLU A 40 -6.65 -5.12 -3.73
C GLU A 40 -7.88 -5.95 -3.40
N TYR A 41 -8.34 -6.76 -4.35
CA TYR A 41 -9.44 -7.71 -4.18
C TYR A 41 -8.91 -9.13 -4.13
N CYS A 42 -9.58 -10.01 -3.39
CA CYS A 42 -9.19 -11.40 -3.28
C CYS A 42 -9.06 -12.06 -4.64
N VAL A 43 -7.93 -12.71 -4.93
CA VAL A 43 -7.73 -13.38 -6.23
C VAL A 43 -8.69 -14.54 -6.46
N VAL A 44 -9.24 -15.15 -5.42
CA VAL A 44 -10.11 -16.32 -5.54
C VAL A 44 -11.57 -15.94 -5.76
N VAL A 45 -12.11 -15.02 -4.95
CA VAL A 45 -13.53 -14.61 -5.04
C VAL A 45 -13.73 -13.31 -5.81
N GLN A 46 -12.70 -12.47 -5.91
CA GLN A 46 -12.68 -11.18 -6.63
C GLN A 46 -13.69 -10.14 -6.15
N GLU A 47 -14.65 -10.49 -5.29
CA GLU A 47 -15.68 -9.59 -4.76
C GLU A 47 -15.21 -8.88 -3.49
N ASP A 48 -14.60 -9.61 -2.57
CA ASP A 48 -14.15 -9.09 -1.28
C ASP A 48 -12.75 -8.46 -1.36
N PRO A 49 -12.48 -7.39 -0.58
CA PRO A 49 -11.15 -6.81 -0.45
C PRO A 49 -10.15 -7.78 0.20
N VAL A 50 -8.86 -7.57 -0.09
CA VAL A 50 -7.76 -8.31 0.51
C VAL A 50 -7.62 -8.01 2.00
N ASN A 51 -7.34 -9.05 2.78
CA ASN A 51 -6.82 -8.91 4.13
C ASN A 51 -5.27 -8.85 4.07
N PRO A 52 -4.63 -7.77 4.58
CA PRO A 52 -3.17 -7.61 4.57
C PRO A 52 -2.40 -8.73 5.28
N GLU A 53 -3.03 -9.45 6.20
CA GLU A 53 -2.42 -10.54 6.96
C GLU A 53 -2.45 -11.87 6.19
N ILE A 54 -3.32 -11.98 5.18
CA ILE A 54 -3.58 -13.23 4.46
C ILE A 54 -3.02 -13.07 3.05
N VAL A 55 -1.74 -13.37 2.91
CA VAL A 55 -0.98 -13.19 1.68
C VAL A 55 -0.14 -14.43 1.35
N ARG A 56 0.15 -14.63 0.08
CA ARG A 56 1.09 -15.66 -0.43
C ARG A 56 2.06 -15.03 -1.41
N GLU A 57 3.28 -15.54 -1.43
CA GLU A 57 4.21 -15.20 -2.49
C GLU A 57 4.00 -16.16 -3.67
N TRP A 58 3.78 -15.60 -4.85
CA TRP A 58 3.63 -16.35 -6.09
C TRP A 58 4.22 -15.54 -7.25
N ASN A 59 5.08 -16.17 -8.06
CA ASN A 59 5.75 -15.54 -9.19
C ASN A 59 6.53 -14.25 -8.83
N GLY A 60 7.19 -14.23 -7.65
CA GLY A 60 7.92 -13.07 -7.15
C GLY A 60 7.03 -11.89 -6.72
N GLN A 61 5.72 -12.09 -6.65
CA GLN A 61 4.73 -11.09 -6.25
C GLN A 61 4.01 -11.55 -4.99
N ARG A 62 3.60 -10.59 -4.15
CA ARG A 62 2.74 -10.87 -3.00
C ARG A 62 1.28 -10.81 -3.44
N VAL A 63 0.57 -11.91 -3.32
CA VAL A 63 -0.83 -12.07 -3.67
C VAL A 63 -1.67 -12.10 -2.40
N GLY A 64 -2.72 -11.27 -2.33
CA GLY A 64 -3.60 -11.14 -1.18
C GLY A 64 -4.92 -11.90 -1.31
N PHE A 65 -5.49 -12.29 -0.17
CA PHE A 65 -6.75 -13.02 -0.07
C PHE A 65 -7.68 -12.36 0.96
N CYS A 66 -9.00 -12.51 0.80
CA CYS A 66 -9.96 -11.99 1.78
C CYS A 66 -10.03 -12.84 3.06
N CYS A 67 -9.75 -14.14 2.97
CA CYS A 67 -9.85 -15.07 4.10
C CYS A 67 -8.94 -16.31 3.94
N ASN A 68 -8.66 -17.01 5.05
CA ASN A 68 -7.84 -18.22 5.06
C ASN A 68 -8.42 -19.35 4.20
N GLY A 69 -9.74 -19.38 4.00
CA GLY A 69 -10.41 -20.36 3.15
C GLY A 69 -10.09 -20.22 1.66
N CYS A 70 -9.56 -19.07 1.22
CA CYS A 70 -9.14 -18.86 -0.16
C CYS A 70 -7.76 -19.47 -0.46
N ILE A 71 -6.89 -19.65 0.54
CA ILE A 71 -5.56 -20.25 0.37
C ILE A 71 -5.64 -21.68 -0.23
N PRO A 72 -6.41 -22.64 0.35
CA PRO A 72 -6.46 -23.98 -0.21
C PRO A 72 -7.16 -24.04 -1.57
N ARG A 73 -7.98 -23.05 -1.93
CA ARG A 73 -8.58 -22.95 -3.28
C ARG A 73 -7.53 -22.48 -4.29
N TRP A 74 -6.74 -21.47 -3.91
CA TRP A 74 -5.61 -20.99 -4.68
C TRP A 74 -4.58 -22.09 -4.90
N ASP A 75 -4.22 -22.85 -3.87
CA ASP A 75 -3.20 -23.90 -3.97
C ASP A 75 -3.63 -25.04 -4.92
N LYS A 76 -4.94 -25.25 -5.13
CA LYS A 76 -5.50 -26.21 -6.08
C LYS A 76 -5.57 -25.70 -7.53
N MET A 77 -5.39 -24.41 -7.75
CA MET A 77 -5.40 -23.83 -9.10
C MET A 77 -4.09 -24.16 -9.83
N THR A 78 -4.18 -24.37 -11.14
CA THR A 78 -3.01 -24.40 -12.01
C THR A 78 -2.38 -23.02 -12.13
N ASP A 79 -1.12 -22.94 -12.54
CA ASP A 79 -0.44 -21.65 -12.70
C ASP A 79 -1.15 -20.72 -13.70
N ALA A 80 -1.76 -21.27 -14.75
CA ALA A 80 -2.57 -20.51 -15.70
C ALA A 80 -3.83 -19.93 -15.04
N GLN A 81 -4.50 -20.69 -14.18
CA GLN A 81 -5.67 -20.22 -13.43
C GLN A 81 -5.26 -19.15 -12.41
N LYS A 82 -4.14 -19.34 -11.72
CA LYS A 82 -3.57 -18.37 -10.77
C LYS A 82 -3.24 -17.05 -11.45
N GLN A 83 -2.61 -17.09 -12.62
CA GLN A 83 -2.29 -15.90 -13.41
C GLN A 83 -3.56 -15.13 -13.80
N ALA A 84 -4.53 -15.81 -14.42
CA ALA A 84 -5.78 -15.18 -14.86
C ALA A 84 -6.59 -14.59 -13.69
N ALA A 85 -6.60 -15.28 -12.54
CA ALA A 85 -7.22 -14.81 -11.32
C ALA A 85 -6.54 -13.55 -10.76
N LEU A 86 -5.20 -13.53 -10.77
CA LEU A 86 -4.39 -12.38 -10.36
C LEU A 86 -4.61 -11.17 -11.27
N ASP A 87 -4.55 -11.38 -12.58
CA ASP A 87 -4.76 -10.32 -13.58
C ASP A 87 -6.14 -9.67 -13.42
N SER A 88 -7.17 -10.49 -13.20
CA SER A 88 -8.54 -10.02 -12.97
C SER A 88 -8.66 -9.20 -11.67
N ALA A 89 -8.02 -9.65 -10.59
CA ALA A 89 -8.02 -8.94 -9.31
C ALA A 89 -7.28 -7.60 -9.39
N ILE A 90 -6.18 -7.53 -10.16
CA ILE A 90 -5.44 -6.30 -10.43
C ILE A 90 -6.28 -5.35 -11.30
N ALA A 91 -6.90 -5.87 -12.36
CA ALA A 91 -7.75 -5.07 -13.24
C ALA A 91 -8.94 -4.47 -12.49
N LYS A 92 -9.58 -5.23 -11.61
CA LYS A 92 -10.68 -4.72 -10.78
C LYS A 92 -10.24 -3.58 -9.86
N GLY A 93 -9.09 -3.71 -9.19
CA GLY A 93 -8.54 -2.64 -8.36
C GLY A 93 -8.31 -1.34 -9.15
N LYS A 94 -7.82 -1.44 -10.39
CA LYS A 94 -7.62 -0.27 -11.26
C LYS A 94 -8.91 0.45 -11.66
N VAL A 95 -10.03 -0.25 -11.75
CA VAL A 95 -11.32 0.34 -12.17
C VAL A 95 -12.03 1.02 -11.00
N VAL A 96 -11.75 0.63 -9.76
CA VAL A 96 -12.37 1.20 -8.55
C VAL A 96 -11.60 2.42 -8.03
N ARG A 97 -10.43 2.72 -8.59
CA ARG A 97 -9.59 3.87 -8.23
C ARG A 97 -9.79 5.06 -9.16
#